data_AF-A0A803LIS4-F1
#
_entry.id   AF-A0A803LIS4-F1
#
_cell.length_a   1.000
_cell.length_b   1.000
_cell.length_c   1.000
_cell.angle_alpha   90.00
_cell.angle_beta   90.00
_cell.angle_gamma   90.00
#
_symmetry.space_group_name_H-M   'P 1'
#
loop_
_entity.id
_entity.type
_entity.pdbx_description
1 polymer ?
#
loop_
_entity_poly.entity_id
_entity_poly.type
_entity_poly.pdbx_seq_one_letter_code
_entity_poly.pdbx_strand_id
1 'polypeptide(L)'
;MASPIRLDLIYAFFFLPFYTVAQTYQNITLGSSLTAGGTISSWSSPSNDFAFGFHNKIEPTGTFLLAIWFNQVPEKTITWSANRDQPLPSGSKVELNTDKGLILTDPSGQEIWRAKFPDRGDGERLAYAAILDTGNFVLATKASATLWQSFDEPTDTLLPTQVLNPGGQLIARYKEHNYSGGRFSFKQTKSGNLSLFTTNFPLYTSINSDYWDYTNTMEGLGHQVVFNQSGFMYLIAKNGSILINMFFDEKSIENMFYQRVILDYDGSGVCGYNSYCKVGDDNKPHCICPPDYMLSDPNDEMGGCDPKFLQQSCDEASQKNHQFDMKVLQSVDWPLSDYERYQNVTIDWCRNMCLMDCLCAVAIYKENGDCWKKKLPLTNGKSDRSVERTAFIKGIRFIFDCKTLKQGIRDKIQETYTVPSFSYKELNDATDGFREELGRGAFGVVYKGVMGELSGPQTFIAVKKLDSLIQDAENIFKVEVNAIGQTHHKNLVRLVGYCVEGEHWLLVYEFMSNGTLCDFLCGTPRPAWEKRWPIAHGIAQGLLYLHEHCNTQIIHCDIKPQNILLDDDFSARISDFGLAKLLRLDQTQTNTAARGTRGYVAPEWFKKYANHDKSGCL
;
A
#
# COMPACT_ATOMS: atom_id res chain seq x y z
N MET A 1 53.70 -55.65 -39.22
CA MET A 1 52.52 -56.42 -38.75
C MET A 1 51.37 -55.45 -38.59
N ALA A 2 50.17 -55.93 -38.95
CA ALA A 2 48.83 -55.35 -38.75
C ALA A 2 48.36 -54.22 -39.71
N SER A 3 47.38 -54.66 -40.51
CA SER A 3 46.39 -53.98 -41.36
C SER A 3 45.41 -53.09 -40.55
N PRO A 4 44.56 -52.26 -41.21
CA PRO A 4 43.69 -51.28 -40.58
C PRO A 4 42.31 -51.86 -40.21
N ILE A 5 41.64 -51.27 -39.21
CA ILE A 5 40.24 -51.55 -38.89
C ILE A 5 39.43 -50.26 -38.96
N ARG A 6 38.43 -50.28 -39.85
CA ARG A 6 37.30 -49.34 -39.91
C ARG A 6 36.50 -49.38 -38.61
N LEU A 7 36.07 -48.22 -38.11
CA LEU A 7 34.84 -48.15 -37.32
C LEU A 7 33.80 -47.34 -38.12
N ASP A 8 32.79 -48.07 -38.60
CA ASP A 8 31.54 -47.51 -39.09
C ASP A 8 30.76 -46.94 -37.88
N LEU A 9 30.58 -45.62 -37.83
CA LEU A 9 29.66 -44.96 -36.90
C LEU A 9 28.28 -44.89 -37.54
N ILE A 10 27.37 -45.72 -37.04
CA ILE A 10 25.96 -45.76 -37.38
C ILE A 10 25.32 -44.42 -37.01
N TYR A 11 24.89 -43.65 -38.02
CA TYR A 11 23.97 -42.52 -37.83
C TYR A 11 22.57 -43.07 -37.51
N ALA A 12 22.23 -43.14 -36.22
CA ALA A 12 20.85 -43.29 -35.80
C ALA A 12 20.13 -41.94 -35.95
N PHE A 13 19.39 -41.77 -37.05
CA PHE A 13 18.36 -40.73 -37.17
C PHE A 13 17.28 -41.01 -36.11
N PHE A 14 17.33 -40.31 -34.98
CA PHE A 14 16.18 -40.20 -34.08
C PHE A 14 15.12 -39.35 -34.77
N PHE A 15 14.23 -39.98 -35.52
CA PHE A 15 12.91 -39.42 -35.78
C PHE A 15 12.21 -39.30 -34.43
N LEU A 16 12.13 -38.08 -33.88
CA LEU A 16 11.27 -37.79 -32.74
C LEU A 16 9.83 -38.13 -33.15
N PRO A 17 9.09 -38.94 -32.37
CA PRO A 17 7.69 -39.18 -32.66
C PRO A 17 6.94 -37.87 -32.40
N PHE A 18 6.26 -37.33 -33.41
CA PHE A 18 5.18 -36.40 -33.17
C PHE A 18 4.06 -37.19 -32.47
N TYR A 19 4.04 -37.17 -31.14
CA TYR A 19 2.91 -37.68 -30.38
C TYR A 19 1.73 -36.74 -30.59
N THR A 20 0.92 -36.99 -31.63
CA THR A 20 -0.43 -36.46 -31.69
C THR A 20 -1.26 -37.25 -30.68
N VAL A 21 -1.49 -36.68 -29.50
CA VAL A 21 -2.43 -37.26 -28.53
C VAL A 21 -3.83 -37.14 -29.13
N ALA A 22 -4.34 -38.23 -29.70
CA ALA A 22 -5.74 -38.33 -30.08
C ALA A 22 -6.57 -38.48 -28.79
N GLN A 23 -7.04 -37.36 -28.26
CA GLN A 23 -7.86 -37.33 -27.06
C GLN A 23 -9.33 -37.59 -27.43
N THR A 24 -10.01 -38.48 -26.70
CA THR A 24 -11.48 -38.62 -26.78
C THR A 24 -12.13 -37.48 -25.99
N TYR A 25 -12.57 -36.43 -26.66
CA TYR A 25 -13.27 -35.30 -26.03
C TYR A 25 -14.80 -35.50 -26.03
N GLN A 26 -15.48 -34.95 -25.02
CA GLN A 26 -16.94 -34.85 -25.02
C GLN A 26 -17.38 -33.71 -25.94
N ASN A 27 -18.06 -34.05 -27.03
CA ASN A 27 -18.55 -33.08 -27.99
C ASN A 27 -19.71 -32.26 -27.40
N ILE A 28 -19.54 -30.95 -27.38
CA ILE A 28 -20.63 -30.00 -27.20
C ILE A 28 -21.35 -29.91 -28.55
N THR A 29 -22.58 -30.43 -28.59
CA THR A 29 -23.39 -30.50 -29.81
C THR A 29 -23.97 -29.15 -30.20
N LEU A 30 -24.21 -28.96 -31.50
CA LEU A 30 -24.90 -27.78 -32.02
C LEU A 30 -26.26 -27.58 -31.30
N GLY A 31 -26.58 -26.32 -30.97
CA GLY A 31 -27.76 -25.94 -30.20
C GLY A 31 -27.59 -26.03 -28.68
N SER A 32 -26.44 -26.53 -28.18
CA SER A 32 -26.13 -26.49 -26.76
C SER A 32 -25.88 -25.06 -26.28
N SER A 33 -26.34 -24.76 -25.06
CA SER A 33 -26.17 -23.44 -24.46
C SER A 33 -26.00 -23.47 -22.95
N LEU A 34 -25.34 -22.45 -22.40
CA LEU A 34 -25.26 -22.16 -20.98
C LEU A 34 -25.88 -20.80 -20.69
N THR A 35 -26.40 -20.61 -19.48
CA THR A 35 -26.98 -19.35 -19.03
C THR A 35 -26.30 -18.89 -17.75
N ALA A 36 -25.91 -17.62 -17.70
CA ALA A 36 -25.34 -16.98 -16.52
C ALA A 36 -26.34 -17.03 -15.36
N GLY A 37 -25.90 -17.53 -14.20
CA GLY A 37 -26.77 -17.76 -13.04
C GLY A 37 -27.73 -18.95 -13.17
N GLY A 38 -27.62 -19.75 -14.25
CA GLY A 38 -28.40 -20.97 -14.44
C GLY A 38 -27.89 -22.16 -13.59
N THR A 39 -28.68 -23.24 -13.56
CA THR A 39 -28.35 -24.48 -12.84
C THR A 39 -27.12 -25.20 -13.42
N ILE A 40 -26.91 -25.09 -14.73
CA ILE A 40 -25.71 -25.55 -15.43
C ILE A 40 -25.00 -24.32 -15.97
N SER A 41 -23.86 -24.00 -15.36
CA SER A 41 -23.08 -22.81 -15.69
C SER A 41 -21.81 -23.10 -16.49
N SER A 42 -21.46 -24.37 -16.72
CA SER A 42 -20.20 -24.74 -17.39
C SER A 42 -20.22 -26.09 -18.11
N TRP A 43 -19.34 -26.24 -19.10
CA TRP A 43 -18.90 -27.50 -19.70
C TRP A 43 -17.49 -27.86 -19.21
N SER A 44 -17.28 -29.11 -18.80
CA SER A 44 -16.00 -29.59 -18.28
C SER A 44 -15.20 -30.37 -19.32
N SER A 45 -13.87 -30.33 -19.21
CA SER A 45 -12.97 -31.22 -19.96
C SER A 45 -13.16 -32.69 -19.53
N PRO A 46 -12.76 -33.68 -20.35
CA PRO A 46 -12.85 -35.10 -19.99
C PRO A 46 -12.18 -35.47 -18.66
N SER A 47 -11.00 -34.90 -18.37
CA SER A 47 -10.30 -35.01 -17.08
C SER A 47 -10.99 -34.27 -15.94
N ASN A 48 -11.94 -33.37 -16.26
CA ASN A 48 -12.52 -32.38 -15.38
C ASN A 48 -11.51 -31.35 -14.81
N ASP A 49 -10.32 -31.25 -15.40
CA ASP A 49 -9.26 -30.31 -15.03
C ASP A 49 -9.57 -28.87 -15.42
N PHE A 50 -10.29 -28.69 -16.53
CA PHE A 50 -10.70 -27.40 -17.04
C PHE A 50 -12.22 -27.33 -17.17
N ALA A 51 -12.76 -26.13 -17.04
CA ALA A 51 -14.14 -25.87 -17.38
C ALA A 51 -14.26 -24.56 -18.14
N PHE A 52 -15.22 -24.54 -19.06
CA PHE A 52 -15.61 -23.38 -19.85
C PHE A 52 -17.04 -23.00 -19.49
N GLY A 53 -17.30 -21.74 -19.18
CA GLY A 53 -18.66 -21.31 -18.82
C GLY A 53 -18.71 -19.93 -18.17
N PHE A 54 -19.76 -19.68 -17.40
CA PHE A 54 -19.96 -18.41 -16.69
C PHE A 54 -19.32 -18.43 -15.29
N HIS A 55 -18.38 -17.52 -15.05
CA HIS A 55 -17.65 -17.35 -13.81
C HIS A 55 -18.03 -16.04 -13.11
N ASN A 56 -18.28 -16.06 -11.80
CA ASN A 56 -18.84 -14.92 -11.05
C ASN A 56 -17.99 -14.40 -9.88
N LYS A 57 -16.84 -15.03 -9.57
CA LYS A 57 -15.87 -14.51 -8.58
C LYS A 57 -14.99 -13.45 -9.24
N ILE A 58 -15.59 -12.32 -9.59
CA ILE A 58 -14.99 -11.21 -10.32
C ILE A 58 -15.55 -9.89 -9.78
N GLU A 59 -14.86 -8.81 -10.10
CA GLU A 59 -15.35 -7.44 -9.95
C GLU A 59 -15.81 -6.90 -11.32
N PRO A 60 -17.03 -6.32 -11.41
CA PRO A 60 -17.98 -6.07 -10.33
C PRO A 60 -18.69 -7.34 -9.83
N THR A 61 -18.97 -7.37 -8.52
CA THR A 61 -19.71 -8.49 -7.91
C THR A 61 -21.12 -8.60 -8.51
N GLY A 62 -21.61 -9.83 -8.67
CA GLY A 62 -22.93 -10.10 -9.27
C GLY A 62 -22.94 -10.10 -10.81
N THR A 63 -21.80 -9.92 -11.47
CA THR A 63 -21.63 -10.08 -12.91
C THR A 63 -20.89 -11.37 -13.25
N PHE A 64 -20.84 -11.72 -14.54
CA PHE A 64 -20.30 -12.97 -15.05
C PHE A 64 -19.36 -12.76 -16.24
N LEU A 65 -18.25 -13.49 -16.25
CA LEU A 65 -17.41 -13.67 -17.42
C LEU A 65 -17.66 -15.04 -18.05
N LEU A 66 -17.76 -15.07 -19.37
CA LEU A 66 -17.54 -16.28 -20.14
C LEU A 66 -16.04 -16.55 -20.13
N ALA A 67 -15.64 -17.62 -19.46
CA ALA A 67 -14.25 -17.88 -19.11
C ALA A 67 -13.89 -19.37 -19.19
N ILE A 68 -12.58 -19.63 -19.25
CA ILE A 68 -11.97 -20.92 -18.96
C ILE A 68 -11.25 -20.79 -17.62
N TRP A 69 -11.36 -21.80 -16.77
CA TRP A 69 -10.66 -21.85 -15.49
C TRP A 69 -10.20 -23.27 -15.15
N PHE A 70 -9.24 -23.37 -14.23
CA PHE A 70 -8.87 -24.63 -13.60
C PHE A 70 -10.01 -25.10 -12.70
N ASN A 71 -10.66 -26.20 -13.08
CA ASN A 71 -11.90 -26.62 -12.48
C ASN A 71 -11.70 -27.43 -11.19
N GLN A 72 -10.58 -28.12 -11.01
CA GLN A 72 -10.33 -28.80 -9.73
C GLN A 72 -9.75 -27.86 -8.65
N VAL A 73 -9.43 -26.60 -9.01
CA VAL A 73 -8.89 -25.60 -8.06
C VAL A 73 -10.02 -24.86 -7.34
N PRO A 74 -9.98 -24.69 -5.99
CA PRO A 74 -11.05 -24.04 -5.23
C PRO A 74 -11.35 -22.58 -5.64
N GLU A 75 -10.30 -21.83 -5.99
CA GLU A 75 -10.42 -20.44 -6.45
C GLU A 75 -11.07 -20.33 -7.83
N LYS A 76 -11.04 -21.42 -8.61
CA LYS A 76 -11.51 -21.47 -10.01
C LYS A 76 -10.79 -20.42 -10.86
N THR A 77 -9.47 -20.43 -10.76
CA THR A 77 -8.60 -19.44 -11.39
C THR A 77 -8.84 -19.35 -12.90
N ILE A 78 -9.25 -18.17 -13.37
CA ILE A 78 -9.47 -17.90 -14.79
C ILE A 78 -8.14 -17.88 -15.55
N THR A 79 -8.11 -18.58 -16.68
CA THR A 79 -6.96 -18.67 -17.61
C THR A 79 -7.27 -18.04 -18.97
N TRP A 80 -8.55 -17.80 -19.27
CA TRP A 80 -8.99 -17.15 -20.49
C TRP A 80 -10.39 -16.59 -20.30
N SER A 81 -10.73 -15.49 -20.99
CA SER A 81 -12.10 -14.99 -21.03
C SER A 81 -12.43 -14.31 -22.35
N ALA A 82 -13.63 -14.60 -22.85
CA ALA A 82 -14.15 -14.06 -24.11
C ALA A 82 -14.53 -12.57 -23.99
N ASN A 83 -15.09 -12.21 -22.85
CA ASN A 83 -15.70 -10.90 -22.59
C ASN A 83 -15.07 -10.23 -21.36
N ARG A 84 -13.75 -10.40 -21.17
CA ARG A 84 -13.00 -9.88 -20.01
C ARG A 84 -13.21 -8.38 -19.76
N ASP A 85 -13.43 -7.62 -20.83
CA ASP A 85 -13.67 -6.16 -20.80
C ASP A 85 -15.16 -5.80 -20.72
N GLN A 86 -16.07 -6.78 -20.86
CA GLN A 86 -17.52 -6.59 -20.77
C GLN A 86 -18.18 -7.71 -19.95
N PRO A 87 -18.02 -7.73 -18.60
CA PRO A 87 -18.75 -8.63 -17.73
C PRO A 87 -20.27 -8.48 -17.89
N LEU A 88 -21.00 -9.59 -17.86
CA LEU A 88 -22.41 -9.65 -18.22
C LEU A 88 -23.31 -9.99 -17.02
N PRO A 89 -24.58 -9.55 -17.02
CA PRO A 89 -25.52 -9.88 -15.97
C PRO A 89 -26.00 -11.34 -16.02
N SER A 90 -26.63 -11.79 -14.94
CA SER A 90 -27.40 -13.03 -14.92
C SER A 90 -28.44 -13.06 -16.04
N GLY A 91 -28.70 -14.24 -16.61
CA GLY A 91 -29.59 -14.42 -17.77
C GLY A 91 -28.90 -14.29 -19.14
N SER A 92 -27.65 -13.84 -19.18
CA SER A 92 -26.84 -13.85 -20.41
C SER A 92 -26.56 -15.28 -20.86
N LYS A 93 -26.43 -15.51 -22.16
CA LYS A 93 -26.41 -16.85 -22.75
C LYS A 93 -25.23 -17.03 -23.69
N VAL A 94 -24.51 -18.14 -23.55
CA VAL A 94 -23.57 -18.62 -24.58
C VAL A 94 -24.20 -19.81 -25.29
N GLU A 95 -24.18 -19.81 -26.62
CA GLU A 95 -24.81 -20.82 -27.46
C GLU A 95 -23.92 -21.22 -28.63
N LEU A 96 -23.83 -22.52 -28.90
CA LEU A 96 -23.19 -23.06 -30.09
C LEU A 96 -24.19 -23.12 -31.25
N ASN A 97 -24.24 -22.05 -32.04
CA ASN A 97 -25.17 -21.89 -33.15
C ASN A 97 -24.67 -22.59 -34.43
N THR A 98 -25.61 -23.13 -35.22
CA THR A 98 -25.33 -23.87 -36.47
C THR A 98 -24.74 -23.01 -37.58
N ASP A 99 -25.10 -21.73 -37.63
CA ASP A 99 -24.77 -20.83 -38.73
C ASP A 99 -23.69 -19.81 -38.32
N LYS A 100 -23.75 -19.38 -37.06
CA LYS A 100 -22.92 -18.30 -36.52
C LYS A 100 -21.83 -18.77 -35.55
N GLY A 101 -21.70 -20.07 -35.29
CA GLY A 101 -20.68 -20.59 -34.37
C GLY A 101 -20.98 -20.31 -32.91
N LEU A 102 -19.94 -20.18 -32.09
CA LEU A 102 -20.11 -19.89 -30.66
C LEU A 102 -20.41 -18.40 -30.46
N ILE A 103 -21.59 -18.10 -29.93
CA ILE A 103 -22.06 -16.73 -29.71
C ILE A 103 -22.38 -16.53 -28.23
N LEU A 104 -21.98 -15.37 -27.70
CA LEU A 104 -22.38 -14.86 -26.41
C LEU A 104 -23.38 -13.73 -26.61
N THR A 105 -24.57 -13.86 -26.02
CA THR A 105 -25.61 -12.83 -26.02
C THR A 105 -25.94 -12.34 -24.62
N ASP A 106 -26.38 -11.10 -24.52
CA ASP A 106 -26.98 -10.56 -23.30
C ASP A 106 -28.41 -11.11 -23.08
N PRO A 107 -29.10 -10.74 -21.98
CA PRO A 107 -30.47 -11.19 -21.71
C PRO A 107 -31.52 -10.67 -22.71
N SER A 108 -31.20 -9.62 -23.48
CA SER A 108 -32.10 -9.09 -24.53
C SER A 108 -31.96 -9.82 -25.87
N GLY A 109 -30.94 -10.68 -26.00
CA GLY A 109 -30.59 -11.38 -27.23
C GLY A 109 -29.62 -10.60 -28.11
N GLN A 110 -29.04 -9.50 -27.63
CA GLN A 110 -28.00 -8.77 -28.32
C GLN A 110 -26.69 -9.55 -28.32
N GLU A 111 -26.03 -9.64 -29.47
CA GLU A 111 -24.72 -10.28 -29.61
C GLU A 111 -23.61 -9.43 -28.98
N ILE A 112 -22.88 -10.01 -28.01
CA ILE A 112 -21.79 -9.38 -27.28
C ILE A 112 -20.43 -9.81 -27.84
N TRP A 113 -20.29 -11.10 -28.07
CA TRP A 113 -19.06 -11.68 -28.60
C TRP A 113 -19.36 -12.91 -29.44
N ARG A 114 -18.51 -13.18 -30.44
CA ARG A 114 -18.57 -14.40 -31.23
C ARG A 114 -17.16 -14.90 -31.57
N ALA A 115 -17.00 -16.22 -31.60
CA ALA A 115 -15.81 -16.84 -32.16
C ALA A 115 -15.77 -16.60 -33.69
N LYS A 116 -14.71 -15.94 -34.18
CA LYS A 116 -14.57 -15.60 -35.61
C LYS A 116 -13.63 -16.61 -36.29
N PHE A 117 -14.13 -17.29 -37.31
CA PHE A 117 -13.33 -18.15 -38.17
C PHE A 117 -13.73 -17.93 -39.64
N PRO A 118 -12.76 -17.98 -40.59
CA PRO A 118 -13.04 -17.77 -42.00
C PRO A 118 -13.89 -18.92 -42.57
N ASP A 119 -14.77 -18.57 -43.50
CA ASP A 119 -15.42 -19.56 -44.37
C ASP A 119 -14.36 -20.12 -45.32
N ARG A 120 -13.99 -21.39 -45.14
CA ARG A 120 -12.89 -22.02 -45.88
C ARG A 120 -13.25 -22.35 -47.33
N GLY A 121 -14.52 -22.22 -47.72
CA GLY A 121 -14.98 -22.49 -49.10
C GLY A 121 -14.84 -23.95 -49.55
N ASP A 122 -14.37 -24.82 -48.66
CA ASP A 122 -14.16 -26.27 -48.84
C ASP A 122 -15.39 -27.10 -48.46
N GLY A 123 -16.45 -26.45 -47.97
CA GLY A 123 -17.67 -27.10 -47.49
C GLY A 123 -17.56 -27.70 -46.09
N GLU A 124 -16.43 -27.53 -45.40
CA GLU A 124 -16.28 -27.99 -44.02
C GLU A 124 -17.03 -27.06 -43.06
N ARG A 125 -18.15 -27.56 -42.54
CA ARG A 125 -18.99 -26.84 -41.59
C ARG A 125 -18.63 -27.16 -40.16
N LEU A 126 -18.88 -26.20 -39.28
CA LEU A 126 -18.86 -26.40 -37.84
C LEU A 126 -19.73 -27.60 -37.45
N ALA A 127 -19.17 -28.51 -36.66
CA ALA A 127 -19.83 -29.74 -36.24
C ALA A 127 -20.03 -29.81 -34.74
N TYR A 128 -19.04 -29.38 -33.95
CA TYR A 128 -19.07 -29.41 -32.50
C TYR A 128 -18.07 -28.42 -31.89
N ALA A 129 -18.22 -28.20 -30.59
CA ALA A 129 -17.19 -27.58 -29.75
C ALA A 129 -16.67 -28.58 -28.71
N ALA A 130 -15.49 -28.34 -28.16
CA ALA A 130 -14.94 -29.14 -27.07
C ALA A 130 -14.00 -28.32 -26.18
N ILE A 131 -14.01 -28.59 -24.89
CA ILE A 131 -12.96 -28.17 -23.96
C ILE A 131 -11.99 -29.35 -23.77
N LEU A 132 -10.74 -29.17 -24.17
CA LEU A 132 -9.71 -30.21 -24.13
C LEU A 132 -9.03 -30.29 -22.75
N ASP A 133 -8.31 -31.38 -22.47
CA ASP A 133 -7.55 -31.52 -21.20
C ASP A 133 -6.32 -30.60 -21.14
N THR A 134 -5.98 -29.96 -22.26
CA THR A 134 -4.97 -28.89 -22.33
C THR A 134 -5.52 -27.54 -21.85
N GLY A 135 -6.83 -27.42 -21.63
CA GLY A 135 -7.52 -26.15 -21.38
C GLY A 135 -7.84 -25.36 -22.64
N ASN A 136 -7.52 -25.89 -23.83
CA ASN A 136 -7.90 -25.28 -25.10
C ASN A 136 -9.37 -25.57 -25.41
N PHE A 137 -10.18 -24.52 -25.55
CA PHE A 137 -11.53 -24.61 -26.09
C PHE A 137 -11.49 -24.49 -27.62
N VAL A 138 -12.03 -25.49 -28.32
CA VAL A 138 -11.96 -25.59 -29.79
C VAL A 138 -13.34 -25.67 -30.43
N LEU A 139 -13.48 -25.08 -31.60
CA LEU A 139 -14.58 -25.30 -32.55
C LEU A 139 -14.04 -26.12 -33.71
N ALA A 140 -14.70 -27.22 -34.09
CA ALA A 140 -14.15 -28.16 -35.06
C ALA A 140 -15.17 -28.69 -36.07
N THR A 141 -14.63 -29.17 -37.20
CA THR A 141 -15.38 -29.83 -38.28
C THR A 141 -15.60 -31.31 -37.96
N LYS A 142 -16.43 -31.99 -38.76
CA LYS A 142 -16.62 -33.45 -38.62
C LYS A 142 -15.32 -34.25 -38.79
N ALA A 143 -14.37 -33.72 -39.57
CA ALA A 143 -13.05 -34.30 -39.75
C ALA A 143 -12.07 -33.96 -38.61
N SER A 144 -12.57 -33.33 -37.53
CA SER A 144 -11.77 -32.83 -36.41
C SER A 144 -10.74 -31.77 -36.80
N ALA A 145 -10.96 -31.07 -37.92
CA ALA A 145 -10.17 -29.89 -38.25
C ALA A 145 -10.62 -28.72 -37.36
N THR A 146 -9.67 -28.08 -36.67
CA THR A 146 -9.93 -26.89 -35.85
C THR A 146 -10.29 -25.71 -36.73
N LEU A 147 -11.47 -25.11 -36.50
CA LEU A 147 -11.95 -23.89 -37.13
C LEU A 147 -11.57 -22.64 -36.32
N TRP A 148 -11.69 -22.72 -35.00
CA TRP A 148 -11.33 -21.68 -34.04
C TRP A 148 -10.83 -22.32 -32.74
N GLN A 149 -9.93 -21.66 -32.03
CA GLN A 149 -9.48 -22.11 -30.72
C GLN A 149 -9.12 -20.94 -29.80
N SER A 150 -9.39 -21.11 -28.49
CA SER A 150 -9.06 -20.13 -27.47
C SER A 150 -7.56 -19.82 -27.36
N PHE A 151 -6.71 -20.80 -27.70
CA PHE A 151 -5.26 -20.65 -27.64
C PHE A 151 -4.69 -19.61 -28.61
N ASP A 152 -5.41 -19.30 -29.69
CA ASP A 152 -5.00 -18.27 -30.65
C ASP A 152 -5.37 -16.84 -30.19
N GLU A 153 -6.23 -16.72 -29.16
CA GLU A 153 -6.70 -15.46 -28.61
C GLU A 153 -6.42 -15.39 -27.09
N PRO A 154 -5.16 -15.43 -26.64
CA PRO A 154 -4.84 -15.39 -25.21
C PRO A 154 -5.25 -14.05 -24.57
N THR A 155 -5.46 -14.07 -23.25
CA THR A 155 -5.83 -12.89 -22.46
C THR A 155 -4.63 -12.34 -21.70
N ASP A 156 -4.49 -12.66 -20.42
CA ASP A 156 -3.31 -12.38 -19.61
C ASP A 156 -2.43 -13.63 -19.42
N THR A 157 -2.90 -14.80 -19.86
CA THR A 157 -2.35 -16.11 -19.49
C THR A 157 -2.01 -16.98 -20.71
N LEU A 158 -0.93 -17.75 -20.63
CA LEU A 158 -0.60 -18.88 -21.52
C LEU A 158 -0.62 -20.22 -20.76
N LEU A 159 -1.12 -21.28 -21.39
CA LEU A 159 -1.17 -22.65 -20.86
C LEU A 159 -0.20 -23.61 -21.58
N PRO A 160 0.16 -24.76 -20.99
CA PRO A 160 1.09 -25.69 -21.62
C PRO A 160 0.55 -26.20 -22.96
N THR A 161 1.44 -26.33 -23.94
CA THR A 161 1.16 -26.53 -25.38
C THR A 161 0.70 -25.30 -26.15
N GLN A 162 0.46 -24.16 -25.48
CA GLN A 162 0.06 -22.93 -26.16
C GLN A 162 1.25 -22.25 -26.84
N VAL A 163 0.98 -21.71 -28.03
CA VAL A 163 1.95 -20.97 -28.82
C VAL A 163 1.42 -19.56 -29.05
N LEU A 164 2.17 -18.56 -28.61
CA LEU A 164 1.91 -17.18 -28.96
C LEU A 164 2.47 -16.93 -30.37
N ASN A 165 1.55 -16.87 -31.33
CA ASN A 165 1.84 -16.65 -32.74
C ASN A 165 2.38 -15.23 -33.00
N PRO A 166 3.07 -14.99 -34.15
CA PRO A 166 3.52 -13.65 -34.51
C PRO A 166 2.37 -12.64 -34.47
N GLY A 167 2.58 -11.54 -33.76
CA GLY A 167 1.56 -10.50 -33.56
C GLY A 167 0.59 -10.77 -32.41
N GLY A 168 0.64 -11.96 -31.79
CA GLY A 168 -0.04 -12.29 -30.55
C GLY A 168 0.47 -11.48 -29.37
N GLN A 169 -0.41 -11.26 -28.40
CA GLN A 169 -0.17 -10.35 -27.28
C GLN A 169 -0.84 -10.90 -26.02
N LEU A 170 -0.15 -10.80 -24.88
CA LEU A 170 -0.76 -10.88 -23.56
C LEU A 170 -0.99 -9.46 -23.05
N ILE A 171 -2.12 -9.25 -22.39
CA ILE A 171 -2.47 -8.01 -21.72
C ILE A 171 -2.83 -8.38 -20.29
N ALA A 172 -2.16 -7.75 -19.32
CA ALA A 172 -2.42 -7.95 -17.90
C ALA A 172 -3.90 -7.79 -17.53
N ARG A 173 -4.32 -8.24 -16.36
CA ARG A 173 -5.61 -7.81 -15.79
C ARG A 173 -5.48 -6.41 -15.15
N TYR A 174 -6.58 -5.77 -14.81
CA TYR A 174 -6.53 -4.44 -14.20
C TYR A 174 -6.22 -4.50 -12.70
N LYS A 175 -6.90 -5.42 -12.00
CA LYS A 175 -6.73 -5.72 -10.57
C LYS A 175 -6.97 -7.20 -10.33
N GLU A 176 -6.67 -7.69 -9.14
CA GLU A 176 -6.80 -9.11 -8.77
C GLU A 176 -8.09 -9.76 -9.25
N HIS A 177 -9.22 -9.07 -9.02
CA HIS A 177 -10.55 -9.55 -9.38
C HIS A 177 -11.17 -8.78 -10.55
N ASN A 178 -10.50 -7.76 -11.09
CA ASN A 178 -10.95 -7.01 -12.25
C ASN A 178 -10.18 -7.46 -13.50
N TYR A 179 -10.82 -8.34 -14.25
CA TYR A 179 -10.22 -9.02 -15.40
C TYR A 179 -10.18 -8.21 -16.69
N SER A 180 -10.69 -6.97 -16.70
CA SER A 180 -10.46 -6.07 -17.84
C SER A 180 -8.96 -5.89 -18.09
N GLY A 181 -8.58 -5.44 -19.28
CA GLY A 181 -7.17 -5.25 -19.62
C GLY A 181 -6.39 -4.39 -18.60
N GLY A 182 -5.08 -4.61 -18.51
CA GLY A 182 -4.19 -4.06 -17.50
C GLY A 182 -3.02 -3.29 -18.08
N ARG A 183 -2.09 -2.90 -17.19
CA ARG A 183 -1.02 -1.95 -17.51
C ARG A 183 0.26 -2.52 -18.07
N PHE A 184 0.33 -3.84 -18.20
CA PHE A 184 1.45 -4.53 -18.82
C PHE A 184 0.98 -5.28 -20.04
N SER A 185 1.81 -5.25 -21.09
CA SER A 185 1.63 -6.10 -22.24
C SER A 185 2.94 -6.73 -22.69
N PHE A 186 2.84 -8.02 -22.96
CA PHE A 186 3.89 -8.82 -23.55
C PHE A 186 3.52 -9.15 -24.99
N LYS A 187 4.35 -8.75 -25.94
CA LYS A 187 4.06 -8.92 -27.37
C LYS A 187 5.30 -9.32 -28.14
N GLN A 188 5.11 -10.20 -29.11
CA GLN A 188 6.07 -10.39 -30.18
C GLN A 188 5.83 -9.37 -31.30
N THR A 189 6.82 -8.52 -31.56
CA THR A 189 6.72 -7.48 -32.57
C THR A 189 6.83 -8.06 -33.98
N LYS A 190 6.43 -7.27 -34.99
CA LYS A 190 6.56 -7.67 -36.41
C LYS A 190 8.01 -7.83 -36.85
N SER A 191 8.96 -7.24 -36.12
CA SER A 191 10.41 -7.40 -36.35
C SER A 191 10.97 -8.68 -35.72
N GLY A 192 10.14 -9.52 -35.10
CA GLY A 192 10.58 -10.75 -34.44
C GLY A 192 11.18 -10.53 -33.05
N ASN A 193 11.22 -9.29 -32.57
CA ASN A 193 11.63 -8.97 -31.20
C ASN A 193 10.53 -9.36 -30.23
N LEU A 194 10.95 -9.76 -29.04
CA LEU A 194 10.07 -10.01 -27.93
C LEU A 194 10.27 -8.91 -26.92
N SER A 195 9.17 -8.28 -26.54
CA SER A 195 9.26 -7.08 -25.74
C SER A 195 8.11 -7.03 -24.73
N LEU A 196 8.47 -6.64 -23.52
CA LEU A 196 7.54 -6.35 -22.45
C LEU A 196 7.44 -4.83 -22.34
N PHE A 197 6.22 -4.33 -22.48
CA PHE A 197 5.96 -2.92 -22.41
C PHE A 197 4.89 -2.66 -21.37
N THR A 198 4.99 -1.51 -20.72
CA THR A 198 3.79 -0.94 -20.12
C THR A 198 2.84 -0.58 -21.27
N THR A 199 1.59 -1.04 -21.21
CA THR A 199 0.55 -0.54 -22.11
C THR A 199 0.29 0.92 -21.78
N ASN A 200 -0.29 1.66 -22.72
CA ASN A 200 -0.97 2.90 -22.38
C ASN A 200 -2.22 2.59 -21.55
N PHE A 201 -2.08 2.05 -20.34
CA PHE A 201 -3.19 1.70 -19.47
C PHE A 201 -4.14 2.90 -19.29
N PRO A 202 -5.45 2.80 -19.62
CA PRO A 202 -6.24 1.60 -19.99
C PRO A 202 -6.44 1.36 -21.52
N LEU A 203 -5.80 2.12 -22.41
CA LEU A 203 -5.78 1.92 -23.87
C LEU A 203 -4.78 0.82 -24.25
N TYR A 204 -5.26 -0.42 -24.29
CA TYR A 204 -4.46 -1.64 -24.53
C TYR A 204 -3.84 -1.78 -25.93
N THR A 205 -4.04 -0.79 -26.81
CA THR A 205 -3.69 -0.85 -28.25
C THR A 205 -2.43 -0.06 -28.61
N SER A 206 -1.81 0.67 -27.67
CA SER A 206 -0.60 1.48 -27.93
C SER A 206 0.50 1.26 -26.86
N ILE A 207 1.75 1.15 -27.34
CA ILE A 207 2.97 0.82 -26.57
C ILE A 207 3.57 2.11 -26.00
N ASN A 208 3.95 2.13 -24.71
CA ASN A 208 4.41 3.35 -24.01
C ASN A 208 5.94 3.44 -23.86
N SER A 209 6.56 2.45 -23.22
CA SER A 209 8.02 2.40 -23.03
C SER A 209 8.50 0.96 -22.98
N ASP A 210 9.68 0.72 -23.53
CA ASP A 210 10.39 -0.56 -23.44
C ASP A 210 10.82 -0.74 -21.99
N TYR A 211 9.96 -1.41 -21.22
CA TYR A 211 10.29 -1.85 -19.89
C TYR A 211 11.38 -2.95 -19.97
N TRP A 212 11.31 -3.76 -21.03
CA TRP A 212 12.36 -4.65 -21.48
C TRP A 212 12.26 -4.84 -23.00
N ASP A 213 13.36 -4.56 -23.70
CA ASP A 213 13.55 -4.89 -25.11
C ASP A 213 14.81 -5.72 -25.26
N TYR A 214 14.69 -6.91 -25.85
CA TYR A 214 15.86 -7.71 -26.20
C TYR A 214 16.43 -7.21 -27.52
N THR A 215 17.20 -6.12 -27.44
CA THR A 215 18.06 -5.64 -28.51
C THR A 215 19.52 -5.79 -28.10
N ASN A 216 20.20 -6.80 -28.67
CA ASN A 216 21.55 -6.57 -29.21
C ASN A 216 22.19 -7.74 -30.01
N THR A 217 21.52 -8.86 -30.31
CA THR A 217 22.18 -9.93 -31.09
C THR A 217 21.37 -10.67 -32.17
N MET A 218 20.04 -10.51 -32.27
CA MET A 218 19.23 -11.30 -33.23
C MET A 218 18.01 -10.56 -33.83
N GLU A 219 18.21 -9.40 -34.46
CA GLU A 219 17.13 -8.71 -35.20
C GLU A 219 16.48 -9.66 -36.25
N GLY A 220 15.14 -9.78 -36.24
CA GLY A 220 14.39 -10.39 -37.36
C GLY A 220 14.15 -11.90 -37.31
N LEU A 221 14.78 -12.64 -36.40
CA LEU A 221 14.74 -14.12 -36.45
C LEU A 221 13.57 -14.74 -35.68
N GLY A 222 13.03 -14.07 -34.66
CA GLY A 222 11.94 -14.57 -33.83
C GLY A 222 10.64 -14.80 -34.60
N HIS A 223 10.03 -15.97 -34.39
CA HIS A 223 8.79 -16.37 -35.07
C HIS A 223 7.63 -16.67 -34.11
N GLN A 224 7.84 -17.50 -33.09
CA GLN A 224 6.78 -17.90 -32.16
C GLN A 224 7.34 -18.02 -30.76
N VAL A 225 6.51 -17.70 -29.76
CA VAL A 225 6.81 -18.03 -28.36
C VAL A 225 6.03 -19.26 -27.99
N VAL A 226 6.73 -20.34 -27.65
CA VAL A 226 6.15 -21.63 -27.30
C VAL A 226 6.20 -21.81 -25.80
N PHE A 227 5.09 -22.17 -25.18
CA PHE A 227 5.04 -22.69 -23.82
C PHE A 227 4.71 -24.18 -23.85
N ASN A 228 5.68 -25.04 -23.57
CA ASN A 228 5.54 -26.50 -23.76
C ASN A 228 5.01 -27.22 -22.51
N GLN A 229 4.68 -28.51 -22.66
CA GLN A 229 4.13 -29.36 -21.58
C GLN A 229 5.08 -29.57 -20.40
N SER A 230 6.38 -29.43 -20.64
CA SER A 230 7.40 -29.55 -19.61
C SER A 230 7.61 -28.24 -18.83
N GLY A 231 6.85 -27.19 -19.15
CA GLY A 231 6.92 -25.89 -18.48
C GLY A 231 7.95 -24.92 -19.07
N PHE A 232 8.56 -25.25 -20.22
CA PHE A 232 9.54 -24.36 -20.85
C PHE A 232 8.86 -23.35 -21.79
N MET A 233 9.24 -22.08 -21.64
CA MET A 233 8.85 -20.99 -22.52
C MET A 233 10.06 -20.60 -23.39
N TYR A 234 9.92 -20.60 -24.72
CA TYR A 234 11.03 -20.28 -25.61
C TYR A 234 10.59 -19.63 -26.91
N LEU A 235 11.43 -18.75 -27.42
CA LEU A 235 11.27 -18.12 -28.73
C LEU A 235 11.94 -19.01 -29.78
N ILE A 236 11.19 -19.41 -30.80
CA ILE A 236 11.71 -20.16 -31.96
C ILE A 236 11.81 -19.28 -33.20
N ALA A 237 12.73 -19.63 -34.09
CA ALA A 237 12.79 -19.13 -35.46
C ALA A 237 11.85 -19.89 -36.39
N LYS A 238 11.64 -19.37 -37.61
CA LYS A 238 10.80 -20.01 -38.65
C LYS A 238 11.25 -21.42 -39.03
N ASN A 239 12.53 -21.74 -38.88
CA ASN A 239 13.08 -23.06 -39.16
C ASN A 239 12.96 -24.05 -37.98
N GLY A 240 12.30 -23.65 -36.89
CA GLY A 240 12.12 -24.45 -35.67
C GLY A 240 13.29 -24.43 -34.70
N SER A 241 14.38 -23.73 -35.03
CA SER A 241 15.50 -23.55 -34.09
C SER A 241 15.08 -22.67 -32.91
N ILE A 242 15.51 -23.06 -31.71
CA ILE A 242 15.27 -22.28 -30.50
C ILE A 242 16.28 -21.12 -30.48
N LEU A 243 15.76 -19.89 -30.40
CA LEU A 243 16.56 -18.66 -30.38
C LEU A 243 16.80 -18.16 -28.96
N ILE A 244 15.75 -18.16 -28.14
CA ILE A 244 15.79 -17.70 -26.76
C ILE A 244 15.06 -18.72 -25.92
N ASN A 245 15.71 -19.22 -24.88
CA ASN A 245 15.03 -19.99 -23.86
C ASN A 245 14.72 -19.05 -22.68
N MET A 246 13.44 -18.76 -22.45
CA MET A 246 12.95 -17.92 -21.35
C MET A 246 12.67 -18.84 -20.17
N PHE A 247 13.73 -19.26 -19.48
CA PHE A 247 13.61 -20.20 -18.37
C PHE A 247 12.92 -19.54 -17.16
N PHE A 248 12.01 -20.30 -16.54
CA PHE A 248 11.62 -20.13 -15.14
C PHE A 248 12.35 -21.22 -14.33
N ASP A 249 12.81 -20.88 -13.13
CA ASP A 249 13.74 -21.61 -12.24
C ASP A 249 13.67 -23.16 -12.29
N GLU A 250 14.83 -23.82 -12.31
CA GLU A 250 15.07 -25.26 -12.49
C GLU A 250 14.64 -26.14 -11.28
N LYS A 251 13.70 -25.68 -10.45
CA LYS A 251 13.22 -26.47 -9.33
C LYS A 251 12.30 -27.58 -9.84
N SER A 252 12.73 -28.81 -9.57
CA SER A 252 12.01 -30.06 -9.80
C SER A 252 10.49 -29.89 -9.60
N ILE A 253 9.77 -29.83 -10.71
CA ILE A 253 8.31 -29.83 -10.68
C ILE A 253 7.89 -31.26 -10.32
N GLU A 254 7.70 -31.53 -9.03
CA GLU A 254 7.04 -32.75 -8.58
C GLU A 254 5.61 -32.79 -9.17
N ASN A 255 5.20 -33.98 -9.63
CA ASN A 255 4.08 -34.26 -10.54
C ASN A 255 2.65 -33.91 -10.04
N MET A 256 2.35 -32.71 -9.53
CA MET A 256 1.01 -32.42 -8.97
C MET A 256 0.46 -30.97 -9.13
N PHE A 257 1.01 -30.11 -10.00
CA PHE A 257 0.53 -28.72 -10.11
C PHE A 257 0.08 -28.32 -11.53
N TYR A 258 -1.04 -27.57 -11.62
CA TYR A 258 -1.44 -26.86 -12.85
C TYR A 258 -0.40 -25.80 -13.21
N GLN A 259 0.01 -25.75 -14.48
CA GLN A 259 1.02 -24.80 -14.97
C GLN A 259 0.38 -23.70 -15.82
N ARG A 260 0.86 -22.46 -15.68
CA ARG A 260 0.51 -21.32 -16.53
C ARG A 260 1.60 -20.24 -16.50
N VAL A 261 1.67 -19.42 -17.54
CA VAL A 261 2.41 -18.14 -17.56
C VAL A 261 1.37 -17.02 -17.54
N ILE A 262 1.51 -16.02 -16.67
CA ILE A 262 0.58 -14.88 -16.56
C ILE A 262 1.32 -13.54 -16.62
N LEU A 263 0.69 -12.56 -17.25
CA LEU A 263 1.06 -11.16 -17.18
C LEU A 263 0.21 -10.46 -16.13
N ASP A 264 0.81 -10.00 -15.03
CA ASP A 264 0.06 -9.53 -13.86
C ASP A 264 -0.24 -8.02 -13.87
N TYR A 265 -1.11 -7.55 -12.97
CA TYR A 265 -1.77 -6.23 -13.02
C TYR A 265 -1.08 -5.04 -12.32
N ASP A 266 -0.08 -5.28 -11.48
CA ASP A 266 0.55 -4.34 -10.54
C ASP A 266 2.02 -3.92 -10.91
N GLY A 267 2.41 -2.66 -10.58
CA GLY A 267 3.73 -2.00 -10.84
C GLY A 267 3.74 -0.45 -11.13
N SER A 268 4.91 0.24 -11.12
CA SER A 268 5.18 1.72 -11.31
C SER A 268 5.49 2.29 -12.70
N GLY A 269 5.99 1.61 -13.73
CA GLY A 269 7.19 0.77 -13.65
C GLY A 269 7.03 -0.48 -12.81
N VAL A 270 7.85 -0.65 -11.78
CA VAL A 270 7.72 -1.79 -10.86
C VAL A 270 7.15 -1.48 -9.49
N CYS A 271 6.97 -0.21 -9.15
CA CYS A 271 6.77 0.31 -7.81
C CYS A 271 5.51 1.14 -7.52
N GLY A 272 4.52 1.13 -8.40
CA GLY A 272 3.40 2.06 -8.41
C GLY A 272 3.79 3.55 -8.41
N TYR A 273 2.78 4.39 -8.30
CA TYR A 273 2.93 5.84 -8.39
C TYR A 273 3.61 6.45 -7.17
N ASN A 274 4.20 7.63 -7.32
CA ASN A 274 4.76 8.44 -6.23
C ASN A 274 5.86 7.77 -5.43
N SER A 275 6.20 6.54 -5.73
CA SER A 275 7.37 5.85 -5.26
C SER A 275 8.48 5.99 -6.30
N TYR A 276 9.68 5.66 -5.89
CA TYR A 276 10.75 5.43 -6.83
C TYR A 276 11.35 4.07 -6.58
N CYS A 277 11.59 3.36 -7.68
CA CYS A 277 12.40 2.17 -7.81
C CYS A 277 13.86 2.53 -7.56
N LYS A 278 14.34 2.35 -6.35
CA LYS A 278 15.77 2.17 -6.20
C LYS A 278 16.08 0.75 -6.61
N VAL A 279 16.91 0.59 -7.64
CA VAL A 279 17.51 -0.71 -7.88
C VAL A 279 18.42 -0.95 -6.69
N GLY A 280 18.03 -1.87 -5.80
CA GLY A 280 18.88 -2.22 -4.67
C GLY A 280 20.20 -2.82 -5.16
N ASP A 281 21.10 -3.14 -4.24
CA ASP A 281 22.23 -4.01 -4.58
C ASP A 281 21.77 -5.38 -5.15
N ASP A 282 20.45 -5.65 -5.15
CA ASP A 282 19.75 -6.86 -5.57
C ASP A 282 19.14 -6.84 -6.99
N ASN A 283 19.35 -5.80 -7.81
CA ASN A 283 18.76 -5.63 -9.15
C ASN A 283 17.22 -5.64 -9.19
N LYS A 284 16.58 -5.56 -8.03
CA LYS A 284 15.14 -5.47 -7.91
C LYS A 284 14.72 -4.04 -7.66
N PRO A 285 13.52 -3.71 -8.11
CA PRO A 285 12.94 -2.43 -7.87
C PRO A 285 12.42 -2.33 -6.44
N HIS A 286 13.09 -1.55 -5.60
CA HIS A 286 12.57 -1.18 -4.27
C HIS A 286 11.73 0.08 -4.38
N CYS A 287 10.47 -0.04 -3.97
CA CYS A 287 9.43 0.93 -4.18
C CYS A 287 9.36 1.84 -2.97
N ILE A 288 10.18 2.87 -2.99
CA ILE A 288 10.35 3.73 -1.82
C ILE A 288 9.36 4.88 -1.93
N CYS A 289 8.48 4.98 -0.95
CA CYS A 289 7.72 6.20 -0.73
C CYS A 289 8.67 7.32 -0.30
N PRO A 290 8.66 8.47 -1.00
CA PRO A 290 9.42 9.64 -0.59
C PRO A 290 9.07 10.12 0.82
N PRO A 291 9.92 10.96 1.43
CA PRO A 291 9.63 11.58 2.71
C PRO A 291 8.25 12.24 2.72
N ASP A 292 7.49 12.02 3.78
CA ASP A 292 6.11 12.47 3.97
C ASP A 292 5.06 11.81 3.04
N TYR A 293 5.38 10.68 2.39
CA TYR A 293 4.45 9.82 1.66
C TYR A 293 4.29 8.45 2.37
N MET A 294 3.22 7.71 2.09
CA MET A 294 2.90 6.36 2.57
C MET A 294 2.30 5.51 1.45
N LEU A 295 2.28 4.19 1.52
CA LEU A 295 1.61 3.37 0.51
C LEU A 295 0.11 3.72 0.38
N SER A 296 -0.37 3.80 -0.87
CA SER A 296 -1.75 4.14 -1.25
C SER A 296 -2.73 3.04 -0.87
N ASP A 297 -2.39 1.79 -1.20
CA ASP A 297 -3.02 0.62 -0.62
C ASP A 297 -1.95 -0.04 0.26
N PRO A 298 -2.13 -0.10 1.59
CA PRO A 298 -1.23 -0.83 2.46
C PRO A 298 -1.03 -2.30 2.04
N ASN A 299 -1.94 -2.83 1.21
CA ASN A 299 -1.91 -4.19 0.69
C ASN A 299 -1.29 -4.29 -0.73
N ASP A 300 -0.87 -3.18 -1.34
CA ASP A 300 -0.17 -3.12 -2.65
C ASP A 300 1.21 -2.46 -2.46
N GLU A 301 2.23 -3.23 -2.03
CA GLU A 301 3.60 -2.74 -1.74
C GLU A 301 4.38 -2.32 -2.99
N MET A 302 4.02 -2.88 -4.15
CA MET A 302 4.43 -2.45 -5.50
C MET A 302 3.47 -1.40 -6.08
N GLY A 303 2.58 -0.91 -5.22
CA GLY A 303 1.54 0.06 -5.48
C GLY A 303 2.03 1.46 -5.24
N GLY A 304 1.14 2.40 -5.45
CA GLY A 304 1.49 3.80 -5.31
C GLY A 304 1.78 4.18 -3.86
N CYS A 305 2.37 5.36 -3.70
CA CYS A 305 2.41 6.07 -2.44
C CYS A 305 1.47 7.28 -2.50
N ASP A 306 0.90 7.70 -1.38
CA ASP A 306 0.12 8.91 -1.19
C ASP A 306 0.81 9.84 -0.19
N PRO A 307 0.74 11.16 -0.40
CA PRO A 307 1.25 12.12 0.58
C PRO A 307 0.46 12.01 1.89
N LYS A 308 1.16 12.02 3.03
CA LYS A 308 0.59 12.02 4.39
C LYS A 308 -0.03 13.37 4.78
N PHE A 309 -0.16 14.28 3.82
CA PHE A 309 -0.51 15.67 4.04
C PHE A 309 -1.37 16.22 2.91
N LEU A 310 -2.14 17.26 3.21
CA LEU A 310 -2.92 17.96 2.20
C LEU A 310 -1.98 18.80 1.34
N GLN A 311 -2.05 18.61 0.03
CA GLN A 311 -1.25 19.37 -0.94
C GLN A 311 -1.65 20.86 -0.96
N GLN A 312 -0.73 21.70 -1.40
CA GLN A 312 -0.96 23.14 -1.53
C GLN A 312 -2.08 23.42 -2.54
N SER A 313 -3.04 24.28 -2.18
CA SER A 313 -4.04 24.79 -3.13
C SER A 313 -3.53 26.06 -3.83
N CYS A 314 -3.88 26.20 -5.11
CA CYS A 314 -3.61 27.41 -5.89
C CYS A 314 -4.70 28.49 -5.72
N ASP A 315 -5.71 28.27 -4.86
CA ASP A 315 -6.79 29.23 -4.63
C ASP A 315 -6.33 30.41 -3.76
N GLU A 316 -6.69 31.62 -4.18
CA GLU A 316 -6.20 32.92 -3.67
C GLU A 316 -6.38 33.13 -2.15
N ALA A 317 -7.26 32.38 -1.48
CA ALA A 317 -7.48 32.47 -0.04
C ALA A 317 -6.52 31.64 0.83
N SER A 318 -5.58 30.90 0.22
CA SER A 318 -4.82 29.83 0.91
C SER A 318 -3.30 29.84 0.68
N GLN A 319 -2.69 30.99 0.36
CA GLN A 319 -1.24 31.09 0.25
C GLN A 319 -0.53 31.07 1.62
N LYS A 320 -0.45 29.89 2.23
CA LYS A 320 0.48 29.60 3.34
C LYS A 320 1.67 28.80 2.82
N ASN A 321 2.58 29.47 2.09
CA ASN A 321 3.88 28.91 1.68
C ASN A 321 4.75 28.45 2.89
N HIS A 322 4.39 28.89 4.10
CA HIS A 322 5.05 28.53 5.36
C HIS A 322 4.76 27.10 5.84
N GLN A 323 3.87 26.35 5.16
CA GLN A 323 3.49 24.98 5.55
C GLN A 323 4.34 23.89 4.89
N PHE A 324 5.06 24.19 3.82
CA PHE A 324 5.82 23.21 3.03
C PHE A 324 7.32 23.54 3.00
N ASP A 325 8.14 22.50 2.88
CA ASP A 325 9.58 22.60 2.68
C ASP A 325 10.02 21.53 1.67
N MET A 326 11.17 21.74 1.04
CA MET A 326 11.74 20.82 0.05
C MET A 326 12.71 19.86 0.73
N LYS A 327 12.33 18.59 0.82
CA LYS A 327 13.18 17.48 1.28
C LYS A 327 14.12 17.08 0.15
N VAL A 328 15.39 16.83 0.47
CA VAL A 328 16.43 16.53 -0.51
C VAL A 328 16.58 15.02 -0.65
N LEU A 329 16.61 14.53 -1.89
CA LEU A 329 16.87 13.16 -2.28
C LEU A 329 18.02 13.16 -3.29
N GLN A 330 19.12 12.49 -2.98
CA GLN A 330 20.29 12.41 -3.86
C GLN A 330 20.21 11.20 -4.78
N SER A 331 20.61 11.36 -6.03
CA SER A 331 20.62 10.28 -7.02
C SER A 331 19.25 9.62 -7.19
N VAL A 332 18.19 10.43 -7.13
CA VAL A 332 16.81 10.03 -7.38
C VAL A 332 16.26 10.92 -8.48
N ASP A 333 15.54 10.32 -9.40
CA ASP A 333 14.79 11.00 -10.43
C ASP A 333 13.49 10.25 -10.68
N TRP A 334 12.53 10.92 -11.30
CA TRP A 334 11.34 10.29 -11.86
C TRP A 334 11.35 10.52 -13.36
N PRO A 335 12.15 9.75 -14.12
CA PRO A 335 12.34 9.99 -15.54
C PRO A 335 11.02 10.08 -16.27
N LEU A 336 11.03 10.88 -17.33
CA LEU A 336 9.89 11.02 -18.24
C LEU A 336 8.63 11.66 -17.57
N SER A 337 8.77 12.24 -16.36
CA SER A 337 7.68 12.85 -15.59
C SER A 337 7.85 14.38 -15.34
N ASP A 338 8.60 15.09 -16.19
CA ASP A 338 8.89 16.53 -16.07
C ASP A 338 7.82 17.42 -16.74
N TYR A 339 7.43 18.56 -16.15
CA TYR A 339 6.47 19.52 -16.75
C TYR A 339 7.05 20.89 -17.10
N GLU A 340 8.12 21.32 -16.43
CA GLU A 340 8.85 22.55 -16.75
C GLU A 340 10.35 22.29 -16.66
N ARG A 341 11.14 22.91 -17.55
CA ARG A 341 12.61 22.82 -17.54
C ARG A 341 13.24 24.19 -17.67
N TYR A 342 14.26 24.45 -16.87
CA TYR A 342 15.08 25.64 -16.91
C TYR A 342 16.56 25.25 -17.07
N GLN A 343 17.35 26.14 -17.68
CA GLN A 343 18.78 25.94 -17.89
C GLN A 343 19.54 27.15 -17.34
N ASN A 344 20.80 26.95 -16.99
CA ASN A 344 21.68 27.98 -16.42
C ASN A 344 21.12 28.60 -15.12
N VAL A 345 20.44 27.80 -14.30
CA VAL A 345 19.90 28.25 -13.01
C VAL A 345 20.72 27.71 -11.84
N THR A 346 20.66 28.38 -10.70
CA THR A 346 21.31 27.89 -9.48
C THR A 346 20.45 26.81 -8.80
N ILE A 347 21.10 25.96 -8.00
CA ILE A 347 20.42 24.92 -7.21
C ILE A 347 19.34 25.51 -6.29
N ASP A 348 19.62 26.64 -5.64
CA ASP A 348 18.66 27.34 -4.76
C ASP A 348 17.49 27.92 -5.52
N TRP A 349 17.73 28.47 -6.72
CA TRP A 349 16.67 28.95 -7.58
C TRP A 349 15.73 27.81 -7.99
N CYS A 350 16.29 26.66 -8.40
CA CYS A 350 15.54 25.46 -8.78
C CYS A 350 14.65 24.97 -7.62
N ARG A 351 15.21 24.89 -6.41
CA ARG A 351 14.49 24.52 -5.19
C ARG A 351 13.34 25.48 -4.87
N ASN A 352 13.61 26.79 -4.87
CA ASN A 352 12.64 27.81 -4.44
C ASN A 352 11.50 28.00 -5.44
N MET A 353 11.78 27.89 -6.74
CA MET A 353 10.73 27.98 -7.76
C MET A 353 9.70 26.85 -7.65
N CYS A 354 10.12 25.66 -7.23
CA CYS A 354 9.19 24.57 -6.93
C CYS A 354 8.45 24.77 -5.61
N LEU A 355 9.14 25.30 -4.59
CA LEU A 355 8.52 25.57 -3.29
C LEU A 355 7.36 26.59 -3.40
N MET A 356 7.54 27.64 -4.21
CA MET A 356 6.54 28.70 -4.41
C MET A 356 5.40 28.29 -5.36
N ASP A 357 5.64 27.32 -6.23
CA ASP A 357 4.65 26.83 -7.18
C ASP A 357 3.75 25.78 -6.51
N CYS A 358 2.47 26.12 -6.30
CA CYS A 358 1.47 25.24 -5.70
C CYS A 358 1.28 23.90 -6.42
N LEU A 359 1.61 23.81 -7.72
CA LEU A 359 1.51 22.59 -8.52
C LEU A 359 2.78 21.72 -8.47
N CYS A 360 3.91 22.28 -8.03
CA CYS A 360 5.18 21.57 -8.03
C CYS A 360 5.28 20.63 -6.82
N ALA A 361 5.55 19.36 -7.10
CA ALA A 361 5.80 18.32 -6.10
C ALA A 361 7.28 17.97 -5.97
N VAL A 362 8.03 17.93 -7.08
CA VAL A 362 9.47 17.63 -7.09
C VAL A 362 10.20 18.60 -8.02
N ALA A 363 11.37 19.10 -7.63
CA ALA A 363 12.33 19.71 -8.55
C ALA A 363 13.59 18.84 -8.65
N ILE A 364 14.06 18.54 -9.86
CA ILE A 364 15.29 17.82 -10.14
C ILE A 364 16.32 18.81 -10.63
N TYR A 365 17.51 18.79 -10.06
CA TYR A 365 18.63 19.64 -10.44
C TYR A 365 19.80 18.80 -10.92
N LYS A 366 20.48 19.22 -11.99
CA LYS A 366 21.76 18.67 -12.44
C LYS A 366 22.84 19.75 -12.39
N GLU A 367 24.06 19.37 -12.05
CA GLU A 367 25.18 20.30 -11.81
C GLU A 367 25.51 21.26 -12.97
N ASN A 368 25.12 20.92 -14.19
CA ASN A 368 25.26 21.78 -15.37
C ASN A 368 24.25 22.96 -15.40
N GLY A 369 23.46 23.15 -14.35
CA GLY A 369 22.45 24.21 -14.25
C GLY A 369 21.11 23.86 -14.90
N ASP A 370 20.89 22.60 -15.29
CA ASP A 370 19.58 22.12 -15.70
C ASP A 370 18.69 21.86 -14.46
N CYS A 371 17.44 22.33 -14.52
CA CYS A 371 16.42 22.15 -13.50
C CYS A 371 15.13 21.66 -14.14
N TRP A 372 14.51 20.61 -13.60
CA TRP A 372 13.21 20.10 -14.03
C TRP A 372 12.21 20.10 -12.89
N LYS A 373 11.00 20.62 -13.10
CA LYS A 373 9.90 20.55 -12.13
C LYS A 373 8.95 19.41 -12.50
N LYS A 374 8.47 18.67 -11.50
CA LYS A 374 7.52 17.56 -11.59
C LYS A 374 6.36 17.75 -10.62
N LYS A 375 5.21 17.18 -10.96
CA LYS A 375 3.97 17.20 -10.18
C LYS A 375 3.49 15.76 -9.93
N LEU A 376 2.61 15.54 -8.97
CA LEU A 376 2.05 14.20 -8.70
C LEU A 376 1.03 13.79 -9.80
N PRO A 377 0.85 12.47 -10.06
CA PRO A 377 1.60 11.36 -9.49
C PRO A 377 2.94 11.14 -10.20
N LEU A 378 3.98 10.80 -9.44
CA LEU A 378 5.31 10.54 -9.99
C LEU A 378 5.38 9.12 -10.57
N THR A 379 6.00 8.91 -11.73
CA THR A 379 6.06 7.61 -12.40
C THR A 379 7.48 7.17 -12.67
N ASN A 380 7.67 5.85 -12.82
CA ASN A 380 8.96 5.25 -13.17
C ASN A 380 10.11 5.79 -12.30
N GLY A 381 9.79 6.17 -11.06
CA GLY A 381 10.78 6.74 -10.17
C GLY A 381 11.94 5.81 -10.12
N LYS A 382 13.15 6.35 -10.24
CA LYS A 382 14.35 5.57 -10.18
C LYS A 382 15.39 6.23 -9.31
N SER A 383 16.08 5.42 -8.53
CA SER A 383 17.28 5.86 -7.85
C SER A 383 18.45 4.99 -8.29
N ASP A 384 19.50 5.63 -8.79
CA ASP A 384 20.71 4.96 -9.27
C ASP A 384 21.91 5.94 -9.22
N ARG A 385 23.13 5.43 -9.05
CA ARG A 385 24.34 6.27 -8.95
C ARG A 385 24.68 6.99 -10.27
N SER A 386 24.26 6.45 -11.41
CA SER A 386 24.36 7.09 -12.73
C SER A 386 23.33 8.23 -12.90
N VAL A 387 22.36 8.35 -11.99
CA VAL A 387 21.47 9.50 -11.90
C VAL A 387 22.26 10.62 -11.22
N GLU A 388 23.06 11.33 -12.01
CA GLU A 388 23.77 12.55 -11.61
C GLU A 388 22.78 13.72 -11.45
N ARG A 389 21.80 13.57 -10.56
CA ARG A 389 20.73 14.54 -10.31
C ARG A 389 20.36 14.58 -8.82
N THR A 390 19.99 15.75 -8.33
CA THR A 390 19.45 15.96 -6.99
C THR A 390 17.96 16.26 -7.09
N ALA A 391 17.13 15.48 -6.42
CA ALA A 391 15.70 15.72 -6.31
C ALA A 391 15.36 16.50 -5.03
N PHE A 392 14.46 17.46 -5.16
CA PHE A 392 13.87 18.26 -4.09
C PHE A 392 12.38 17.93 -4.09
N ILE A 393 11.91 17.13 -3.13
CA ILE A 393 10.49 16.81 -3.01
C ILE A 393 9.81 17.67 -1.95
N LYS A 394 8.67 18.26 -2.30
CA LYS A 394 7.85 19.05 -1.39
C LYS A 394 7.23 18.13 -0.33
N GLY A 395 7.48 18.44 0.93
CA GLY A 395 6.92 17.77 2.10
C GLY A 395 6.48 18.79 3.14
N ILE A 396 6.04 18.33 4.31
CA ILE A 396 5.61 19.24 5.38
C ILE A 396 6.82 19.98 5.94
N ARG A 397 6.70 21.31 6.06
CA ARG A 397 7.62 22.13 6.84
C ARG A 397 7.33 21.88 8.30
N PHE A 398 8.23 21.16 8.96
CA PHE A 398 8.34 21.26 10.41
C PHE A 398 8.88 22.66 10.69
N ILE A 399 8.06 23.53 11.28
CA ILE A 399 8.51 24.87 11.71
C ILE A 399 9.42 24.65 12.91
N PHE A 400 10.69 24.36 12.63
CA PHE A 400 11.78 24.53 13.58
C PHE A 400 12.67 25.67 13.06
N ASP A 401 12.27 26.89 13.37
CA ASP A 401 13.19 28.02 13.43
C ASP A 401 13.03 28.71 14.80
N CYS A 402 13.95 28.37 15.70
CA CYS A 402 13.78 28.44 17.16
C CYS A 402 14.12 29.82 17.78
N LYS A 403 14.29 30.88 16.97
CA LYS A 403 14.76 32.18 17.51
C LYS A 403 13.69 33.27 17.58
N THR A 404 12.66 33.25 16.73
CA THR A 404 11.67 34.34 16.65
C THR A 404 10.33 34.02 17.32
N LEU A 405 10.05 32.74 17.64
CA LEU A 405 8.80 32.31 18.28
C LEU A 405 8.71 32.58 19.80
N LYS A 406 9.84 32.72 20.50
CA LYS A 406 9.85 32.70 21.98
C LYS A 406 9.18 33.91 22.61
N GLN A 407 9.17 35.06 21.94
CA GLN A 407 8.51 36.28 22.45
C GLN A 407 6.99 36.26 22.23
N GLY A 408 6.53 35.85 21.04
CA GLY A 408 5.09 35.84 20.68
C GLY A 408 4.27 34.70 21.31
N ILE A 409 4.93 33.61 21.77
CA ILE A 409 4.27 32.54 22.54
C ILE A 409 3.85 33.06 23.93
N ARG A 410 4.71 33.83 24.62
CA ARG A 410 4.42 34.36 25.96
C ARG A 410 3.17 35.25 25.95
N ASP A 411 3.08 36.14 24.97
CA ASP A 411 1.96 37.10 24.84
C ASP A 411 0.65 36.39 24.46
N LYS A 412 0.69 35.40 23.54
CA LYS A 412 -0.51 34.60 23.18
C LYS A 412 -0.97 33.64 24.28
N ILE A 413 -0.06 33.10 25.10
CA ILE A 413 -0.44 32.23 26.23
C ILE A 413 -1.06 33.07 27.36
N GLN A 414 -0.57 34.27 27.65
CA GLN A 414 -1.20 35.17 28.63
C GLN A 414 -2.61 35.63 28.22
N GLU A 415 -2.88 35.81 26.93
CA GLU A 415 -4.24 36.13 26.44
C GLU A 415 -5.20 34.91 26.42
N THR A 416 -4.67 33.66 26.46
CA THR A 416 -5.46 32.43 26.25
C THR A 416 -5.69 31.60 27.53
N TYR A 417 -4.86 31.74 28.58
CA TYR A 417 -4.89 30.86 29.77
C TYR A 417 -4.93 31.64 31.09
N THR A 418 -5.83 31.25 32.00
CA THR A 418 -6.00 31.82 33.35
C THR A 418 -4.98 31.33 34.39
N VAL A 419 -4.02 30.51 33.96
CA VAL A 419 -3.01 29.88 34.83
C VAL A 419 -1.80 30.82 34.99
N PRO A 420 -1.29 31.07 36.22
CA PRO A 420 -0.15 31.96 36.45
C PRO A 420 1.15 31.51 35.76
N SER A 421 1.92 32.48 35.25
CA SER A 421 3.28 32.27 34.74
C SER A 421 4.34 32.63 35.79
N PHE A 422 5.35 31.79 35.95
CA PHE A 422 6.53 32.01 36.78
C PHE A 422 7.78 32.20 35.92
N SER A 423 8.76 32.93 36.42
CA SER A 423 10.10 33.01 35.83
C SER A 423 10.93 31.77 36.16
N TYR A 424 11.91 31.47 35.31
CA TYR A 424 12.82 30.35 35.54
C TYR A 424 13.61 30.55 36.83
N LYS A 425 13.99 31.79 37.14
CA LYS A 425 14.70 32.13 38.37
C LYS A 425 13.89 31.78 39.62
N GLU A 426 12.60 32.16 39.65
CA GLU A 426 11.71 31.83 40.77
C GLU A 426 11.60 30.32 40.99
N LEU A 427 11.48 29.54 39.92
CA LEU A 427 11.39 28.08 40.03
C LEU A 427 12.74 27.43 40.36
N ASN A 428 13.85 28.00 39.90
CA ASN A 428 15.18 27.57 40.28
C ASN A 428 15.42 27.78 41.77
N ASP A 429 15.06 28.95 42.30
CA ASP A 429 15.21 29.29 43.71
C ASP A 429 14.26 28.45 44.58
N ALA A 430 13.00 28.27 44.15
CA ALA A 430 12.01 27.45 44.84
C ALA A 430 12.38 25.97 44.93
N THR A 431 13.23 25.47 44.02
CA THR A 431 13.64 24.05 43.96
C THR A 431 15.07 23.80 44.47
N ASP A 432 15.70 24.80 45.10
CA ASP A 432 17.10 24.74 45.54
C ASP A 432 18.04 24.32 44.38
N GLY A 433 17.82 24.88 43.19
CA GLY A 433 18.56 24.52 41.98
C GLY A 433 18.19 23.15 41.40
N PHE A 434 16.93 22.74 41.49
CA PHE A 434 16.42 21.43 41.03
C PHE A 434 17.11 20.25 41.72
N ARG A 435 17.30 20.33 43.04
CA ARG A 435 18.10 19.38 43.82
C ARG A 435 17.39 18.07 44.15
N GLU A 436 16.13 18.12 44.58
CA GLU A 436 15.36 16.95 45.02
C GLU A 436 14.49 16.43 43.86
N GLU A 437 14.97 15.40 43.16
CA GLU A 437 14.21 14.69 42.12
C GLU A 437 13.15 13.78 42.76
N LEU A 438 11.89 14.02 42.44
CA LEU A 438 10.74 13.21 42.86
C LEU A 438 10.49 12.05 41.90
N GLY A 439 10.88 12.21 40.63
CA GLY A 439 10.74 11.16 39.62
C GLY A 439 11.10 11.64 38.22
N ARG A 440 11.37 10.67 37.34
CA ARG A 440 11.75 10.89 35.94
C ARG A 440 10.92 10.02 35.02
N GLY A 441 10.35 10.65 34.01
CA GLY A 441 9.54 9.99 32.98
C GLY A 441 10.11 10.20 31.58
N ALA A 442 9.38 9.70 30.58
CA ALA A 442 9.73 9.87 29.17
C ALA A 442 9.68 11.34 28.69
N PHE A 443 9.02 12.22 29.44
CA PHE A 443 8.75 13.61 29.02
C PHE A 443 9.50 14.66 29.85
N GLY A 444 10.27 14.25 30.86
CA GLY A 444 11.00 15.17 31.72
C GLY A 444 11.23 14.65 33.14
N VAL A 445 11.70 15.55 34.00
CA VAL A 445 12.06 15.29 35.40
C VAL A 445 11.21 16.15 36.31
N VAL A 446 10.73 15.59 37.41
CA VAL A 446 9.92 16.28 38.42
C VAL A 446 10.77 16.53 39.66
N TYR A 447 10.78 17.78 40.11
CA TYR A 447 11.53 18.21 41.29
C TYR A 447 10.60 18.73 42.37
N LYS A 448 10.97 18.55 43.63
CA LYS A 448 10.27 19.19 44.74
C LYS A 448 10.69 20.64 44.86
N GLY A 449 9.74 21.50 45.21
CA GLY A 449 10.02 22.89 45.54
C GLY A 449 9.13 23.42 46.65
N VAL A 450 9.45 24.62 47.11
CA VAL A 450 8.70 25.35 48.13
C VAL A 450 8.48 26.79 47.64
N MET A 451 7.22 27.23 47.65
CA MET A 451 6.82 28.61 47.35
C MET A 451 6.18 29.26 48.58
N GLY A 452 6.43 30.56 48.79
CA GLY A 452 5.89 31.35 49.90
C GLY A 452 6.91 32.32 50.48
N GLU A 453 6.45 33.32 51.23
CA GLU A 453 7.34 34.26 51.91
C GLU A 453 8.11 33.60 53.06
N LEU A 454 9.34 34.07 53.33
CA LEU A 454 10.21 33.57 54.41
C LEU A 454 9.57 33.58 55.81
N SER A 455 8.51 34.38 56.00
CA SER A 455 7.80 34.55 57.28
C SER A 455 6.34 34.06 57.22
N GLY A 456 5.91 33.41 56.13
CA GLY A 456 4.53 32.97 55.88
C GLY A 456 4.38 31.46 55.70
N PRO A 457 3.15 30.95 55.46
CA PRO A 457 2.91 29.54 55.23
C PRO A 457 3.60 29.07 53.95
N GLN A 458 4.45 28.05 54.09
CA GLN A 458 5.16 27.42 52.98
C GLN A 458 4.21 26.50 52.20
N THR A 459 4.18 26.66 50.87
CA THR A 459 3.42 25.81 49.96
C THR A 459 4.38 24.88 49.22
N PHE A 460 4.22 23.57 49.39
CA PHE A 460 5.00 22.60 48.65
C PHE A 460 4.47 22.43 47.22
N ILE A 461 5.40 22.39 46.26
CA ILE A 461 5.10 22.26 44.84
C ILE A 461 5.92 21.14 44.20
N ALA A 462 5.41 20.62 43.09
CA ALA A 462 6.14 19.72 42.20
C ALA A 462 6.38 20.44 40.86
N VAL A 463 7.65 20.59 40.49
CA VAL A 463 8.09 21.29 39.28
C VAL A 463 8.54 20.27 38.25
N LYS A 464 7.74 20.05 37.21
CA LYS A 464 8.06 19.18 36.07
C LYS A 464 8.81 19.99 35.04
N LYS A 465 10.11 19.71 34.87
CA LYS A 465 10.98 20.28 33.83
C LYS A 465 10.96 19.36 32.62
N LEU A 466 10.41 19.83 31.51
CA LEU A 466 10.33 19.07 30.27
C LEU A 466 11.71 19.02 29.59
N ASP A 467 12.02 17.88 28.98
CA ASP A 467 13.29 17.71 28.26
C ASP A 467 13.21 18.42 26.90
N SER A 468 14.05 19.45 26.72
CA SER A 468 14.08 20.29 25.51
C SER A 468 14.59 19.54 24.26
N LEU A 469 15.19 18.36 24.43
CA LEU A 469 15.63 17.50 23.33
C LEU A 469 14.50 16.66 22.73
N ILE A 470 13.33 16.61 23.38
CA ILE A 470 12.16 15.93 22.84
C ILE A 470 11.56 16.80 21.73
N GLN A 471 11.54 16.26 20.51
CA GLN A 471 11.05 16.92 19.28
C GLN A 471 9.59 17.42 19.37
N ASP A 472 8.86 17.08 20.44
CA ASP A 472 7.47 17.45 20.74
C ASP A 472 7.25 18.10 22.13
N ALA A 473 8.30 18.54 22.85
CA ALA A 473 8.16 19.09 24.21
C ALA A 473 7.17 20.27 24.29
N GLU A 474 7.15 21.14 23.28
CA GLU A 474 6.18 22.24 23.15
C GLU A 474 4.74 21.74 22.98
N ASN A 475 4.53 20.70 22.17
CA ASN A 475 3.21 20.12 21.95
C ASN A 475 2.70 19.47 23.24
N ILE A 476 3.56 18.74 23.95
CA ILE A 476 3.25 18.13 25.25
C ILE A 476 2.87 19.21 26.26
N PHE A 477 3.68 20.28 26.36
CA PHE A 477 3.38 21.42 27.22
C PHE A 477 2.00 22.03 26.90
N LYS A 478 1.74 22.32 25.63
CA LYS A 478 0.45 22.89 25.18
C LYS A 478 -0.71 21.95 25.49
N VAL A 479 -0.58 20.66 25.22
CA VAL A 479 -1.63 19.67 25.51
C VAL A 479 -1.91 19.63 27.01
N GLU A 480 -0.87 19.58 27.83
CA GLU A 480 -0.99 19.49 29.28
C GLU A 480 -1.64 20.76 29.85
N VAL A 481 -1.18 21.95 29.47
CA VAL A 481 -1.79 23.24 29.88
C VAL A 481 -3.24 23.39 29.39
N ASN A 482 -3.55 22.97 28.16
CA ASN A 482 -4.93 23.01 27.63
C ASN A 482 -5.87 22.03 28.35
N ALA A 483 -5.38 20.83 28.66
CA ALA A 483 -6.20 19.79 29.28
C ALA A 483 -6.49 20.10 30.75
N ILE A 484 -5.47 20.43 31.55
CA ILE A 484 -5.66 20.62 33.00
C ILE A 484 -5.90 22.08 33.39
N GLY A 485 -5.40 23.05 32.63
CA GLY A 485 -5.40 24.46 33.01
C GLY A 485 -6.79 25.10 33.15
N GLN A 486 -7.83 24.47 32.60
CA GLN A 486 -9.23 24.91 32.72
C GLN A 486 -10.09 23.96 33.59
N THR A 487 -9.46 22.97 34.23
CA THR A 487 -10.16 21.96 35.04
C THR A 487 -9.92 22.18 36.51
N HIS A 488 -10.94 21.90 37.33
CA HIS A 488 -10.81 21.99 38.79
C HIS A 488 -11.65 20.91 39.45
N HIS A 489 -10.99 19.88 39.97
CA HIS A 489 -11.66 18.76 40.61
C HIS A 489 -10.76 18.12 41.67
N LYS A 490 -11.34 17.70 42.79
CA LYS A 490 -10.62 17.13 43.95
C LYS A 490 -9.81 15.85 43.65
N ASN A 491 -10.13 15.15 42.57
CA ASN A 491 -9.45 13.93 42.12
C ASN A 491 -8.52 14.15 40.91
N LEU A 492 -8.18 15.39 40.59
CA LEU A 492 -7.18 15.74 39.57
C LEU A 492 -6.06 16.54 40.25
N VAL A 493 -4.82 16.34 39.83
CA VAL A 493 -3.71 17.16 40.32
C VAL A 493 -3.83 18.57 39.74
N ARG A 494 -3.84 19.56 40.61
CA ARG A 494 -3.99 20.97 40.22
C ARG A 494 -2.70 21.51 39.62
N LEU A 495 -2.80 22.06 38.41
CA LEU A 495 -1.76 22.91 37.83
C LEU A 495 -1.79 24.27 38.53
N VAL A 496 -0.69 24.60 39.21
CA VAL A 496 -0.49 25.84 39.96
C VAL A 496 0.01 26.95 39.03
N GLY A 497 0.86 26.61 38.07
CA GLY A 497 1.40 27.55 37.10
C GLY A 497 2.34 26.91 36.10
N TYR A 498 2.99 27.73 35.29
CA TYR A 498 3.97 27.27 34.30
C TYR A 498 5.12 28.27 34.14
N CYS A 499 6.20 27.83 33.50
CA CYS A 499 7.31 28.69 33.07
C CYS A 499 7.67 28.38 31.61
N VAL A 500 7.75 29.43 30.80
CA VAL A 500 8.25 29.37 29.42
C VAL A 500 9.27 30.50 29.24
N GLU A 501 10.55 30.18 29.49
CA GLU A 501 11.66 31.12 29.35
C GLU A 501 12.83 30.47 28.60
N GLY A 502 13.15 30.97 27.40
CA GLY A 502 14.27 30.44 26.62
C GLY A 502 14.07 28.98 26.20
N GLU A 503 14.89 28.06 26.70
CA GLU A 503 14.76 26.61 26.49
C GLU A 503 14.09 25.90 27.67
N HIS A 504 13.61 26.67 28.65
CA HIS A 504 13.06 26.15 29.89
C HIS A 504 11.54 26.13 29.84
N TRP A 505 11.01 24.92 29.76
CA TRP A 505 9.57 24.63 29.75
C TRP A 505 9.25 23.85 31.01
N LEU A 506 8.56 24.49 31.96
CA LEU A 506 8.24 23.89 33.25
C LEU A 506 6.76 24.00 33.56
N LEU A 507 6.24 22.97 34.22
CA LEU A 507 4.88 22.91 34.73
C LEU A 507 4.95 22.77 36.26
N VAL A 508 4.16 23.57 36.96
CA VAL A 508 4.15 23.63 38.43
C VAL A 508 2.84 23.07 38.92
N TYR A 509 2.91 22.00 39.71
CA TYR A 509 1.76 21.33 40.32
C TYR A 509 1.80 21.46 41.84
N GLU A 510 0.65 21.23 42.47
CA GLU A 510 0.61 20.94 43.91
C GLU A 510 1.41 19.66 44.22
N PHE A 511 2.09 19.65 45.37
CA PHE A 511 2.87 18.50 45.80
C PHE A 511 1.99 17.40 46.40
N MET A 512 2.28 16.14 46.07
CA MET A 512 1.59 14.95 46.55
C MET A 512 2.51 14.16 47.48
N SER A 513 2.25 14.23 48.78
CA SER A 513 3.16 13.76 49.82
C SER A 513 3.30 12.25 49.92
N ASN A 514 2.26 11.49 49.55
CA ASN A 514 2.26 10.03 49.64
C ASN A 514 2.69 9.35 48.33
N GLY A 515 3.23 10.11 47.37
CA GLY A 515 3.83 9.57 46.15
C GLY A 515 2.82 8.94 45.21
N THR A 516 3.25 7.92 44.46
CA THR A 516 2.42 7.27 43.44
C THR A 516 1.61 6.11 44.02
N LEU A 517 0.48 5.80 43.38
CA LEU A 517 -0.31 4.61 43.69
C LEU A 517 0.49 3.32 43.44
N CYS A 518 1.43 3.33 42.48
CA CYS A 518 2.32 2.21 42.23
C CYS A 518 3.13 1.85 43.49
N ASP A 519 3.78 2.84 44.10
CA ASP A 519 4.59 2.64 45.29
C ASP A 519 3.74 2.20 46.49
N PHE A 520 2.56 2.80 46.64
CA PHE A 520 1.61 2.46 47.70
C PHE A 520 1.11 1.00 47.60
N LEU A 521 0.79 0.53 46.38
CA LEU A 521 0.31 -0.84 46.17
C LEU A 521 1.42 -1.88 46.27
N CYS A 522 2.64 -1.52 45.88
CA CYS A 522 3.82 -2.39 45.95
C CYS A 522 4.46 -2.46 47.34
N GLY A 523 4.01 -1.62 48.29
CA GLY A 523 4.48 -1.63 49.67
C GLY A 523 4.25 -2.95 50.40
N THR A 524 5.17 -3.27 51.33
CA THR A 524 5.06 -4.41 52.24
C THR A 524 4.91 -3.92 53.69
N PRO A 525 3.80 -4.24 54.40
CA PRO A 525 2.68 -5.07 53.96
C PRO A 525 1.76 -4.35 52.97
N ARG A 526 1.07 -5.13 52.12
CA ARG A 526 0.12 -4.57 51.14
C ARG A 526 -1.02 -3.84 51.85
N PRO A 527 -1.51 -2.70 51.31
CA PRO A 527 -2.56 -1.92 51.95
C PRO A 527 -3.87 -2.72 52.03
N ALA A 528 -4.63 -2.58 53.11
CA ALA A 528 -5.92 -3.27 53.28
C ALA A 528 -7.00 -2.71 52.31
N TRP A 529 -8.06 -3.47 52.06
CA TRP A 529 -9.11 -3.10 51.09
C TRP A 529 -9.78 -1.76 51.42
N GLU A 530 -9.97 -1.49 52.70
CA GLU A 530 -10.57 -0.28 53.26
C GLU A 530 -9.80 0.98 52.85
N LYS A 531 -8.48 0.84 52.63
CA LYS A 531 -7.63 1.93 52.10
C LYS A 531 -7.63 2.01 50.58
N ARG A 532 -7.88 0.90 49.87
CA ARG A 532 -7.87 0.85 48.38
C ARG A 532 -9.18 1.33 47.77
N TRP A 533 -10.31 1.04 48.41
CA TRP A 533 -11.63 1.40 47.87
C TRP A 533 -11.81 2.92 47.68
N PRO A 534 -11.49 3.79 48.65
CA PRO A 534 -11.61 5.24 48.47
C PRO A 534 -10.75 5.77 47.32
N ILE A 535 -9.57 5.17 47.11
CA ILE A 535 -8.67 5.50 45.99
C ILE A 535 -9.32 5.12 44.65
N ALA A 536 -9.81 3.88 44.50
CA ALA A 536 -10.47 3.44 43.27
C ALA A 536 -11.70 4.30 42.93
N HIS A 537 -12.51 4.62 43.94
CA HIS A 537 -13.65 5.50 43.79
C HIS A 537 -13.24 6.92 43.38
N GLY A 538 -12.18 7.48 43.98
CA GLY A 538 -11.65 8.80 43.60
C GLY A 538 -11.15 8.85 42.15
N ILE A 539 -10.46 7.81 41.68
CA ILE A 539 -10.02 7.70 40.27
C ILE A 539 -11.23 7.72 39.33
N ALA A 540 -12.27 6.93 39.63
CA ALA A 540 -13.48 6.88 38.83
C ALA A 540 -14.19 8.24 38.77
N GLN A 541 -14.27 8.96 39.91
CA GLN A 541 -14.83 10.30 39.96
C GLN A 541 -14.03 11.31 39.13
N GLY A 542 -12.70 11.24 39.18
CA GLY A 542 -11.82 12.09 38.35
C GLY A 542 -12.01 11.84 36.85
N LEU A 543 -12.11 10.58 36.42
CA LEU A 543 -12.34 10.23 35.02
C LEU A 543 -13.73 10.65 34.54
N LEU A 544 -14.77 10.44 35.35
CA LEU A 544 -16.13 10.87 35.04
C LEU A 544 -16.21 12.40 34.84
N TYR A 545 -15.51 13.15 35.68
CA TYR A 545 -15.45 14.60 35.53
C TYR A 545 -14.82 15.00 34.18
N LEU A 546 -13.69 14.41 33.81
CA LEU A 546 -13.00 14.69 32.54
C LEU A 546 -13.84 14.34 31.30
N HIS A 547 -14.62 13.25 31.38
CA HIS A 547 -15.38 12.74 30.24
C HIS A 547 -16.73 13.43 30.04
N GLU A 548 -17.41 13.81 31.12
CA GLU A 548 -18.82 14.23 31.06
C GLU A 548 -19.08 15.63 31.62
N HIS A 549 -18.21 16.15 32.49
CA HIS A 549 -18.48 17.40 33.22
C HIS A 549 -17.59 18.57 32.77
N CYS A 550 -16.64 18.35 31.87
CA CYS A 550 -15.86 19.41 31.22
C CYS A 550 -16.55 19.91 29.95
N ASN A 551 -16.45 21.22 29.67
CA ASN A 551 -17.02 21.85 28.46
C ASN A 551 -16.41 21.29 27.15
N THR A 552 -15.20 20.75 27.22
CA THR A 552 -14.53 19.97 26.18
C THR A 552 -14.26 18.61 26.79
N GLN A 553 -14.62 17.52 26.10
CA GLN A 553 -14.39 16.18 26.61
C GLN A 553 -12.89 15.89 26.57
N ILE A 554 -12.31 15.49 27.71
CA ILE A 554 -10.87 15.24 27.84
C ILE A 554 -10.63 13.75 28.03
N ILE A 555 -9.93 13.11 27.09
CA ILE A 555 -9.48 11.72 27.23
C ILE A 555 -8.02 11.74 27.69
N HIS A 556 -7.72 11.17 28.86
CA HIS A 556 -6.37 11.19 29.45
C HIS A 556 -5.31 10.41 28.65
N CYS A 557 -5.70 9.30 28.02
CA CYS A 557 -4.85 8.39 27.21
C CYS A 557 -3.67 7.69 27.92
N ASP A 558 -3.29 8.06 29.14
CA ASP A 558 -2.21 7.37 29.89
C ASP A 558 -2.56 7.09 31.37
N ILE A 559 -3.70 6.46 31.63
CA ILE A 559 -4.09 6.07 33.00
C ILE A 559 -3.34 4.80 33.41
N LYS A 560 -2.51 4.93 34.45
CA LYS A 560 -1.72 3.86 35.07
C LYS A 560 -1.40 4.20 36.53
N PRO A 561 -1.06 3.23 37.40
CA PRO A 561 -0.75 3.48 38.81
C PRO A 561 0.35 4.53 39.06
N GLN A 562 1.30 4.69 38.14
CA GLN A 562 2.37 5.69 38.24
C GLN A 562 1.86 7.12 38.04
N ASN A 563 0.73 7.29 37.34
CA ASN A 563 0.11 8.59 37.06
C ASN A 563 -1.04 8.92 38.03
N ILE A 564 -1.29 8.06 39.03
CA ILE A 564 -2.20 8.35 40.13
C ILE A 564 -1.36 8.71 41.34
N LEU A 565 -1.45 9.96 41.79
CA LEU A 565 -0.75 10.45 42.97
C LEU A 565 -1.68 10.45 44.19
N LEU A 566 -1.09 10.38 45.37
CA LEU A 566 -1.79 10.34 46.65
C LEU A 566 -1.43 11.58 47.48
N ASP A 567 -2.45 12.33 47.90
CA ASP A 567 -2.28 13.45 48.83
C ASP A 567 -2.15 12.98 50.29
N ASP A 568 -2.07 13.92 51.24
CA ASP A 568 -1.86 13.67 52.67
C ASP A 568 -2.90 12.70 53.26
N ASP A 569 -4.13 12.70 52.73
CA ASP A 569 -5.24 11.87 53.19
C ASP A 569 -5.35 10.53 52.44
N PHE A 570 -4.36 10.18 51.62
CA PHE A 570 -4.40 9.06 50.67
C PHE A 570 -5.55 9.15 49.66
N SER A 571 -5.99 10.37 49.34
CA SER A 571 -6.97 10.60 48.28
C SER A 571 -6.28 10.58 46.92
N ALA A 572 -6.92 9.93 45.95
CA ALA A 572 -6.35 9.76 44.62
C ALA A 572 -6.51 11.02 43.75
N ARG A 573 -5.42 11.43 43.10
CA ARG A 573 -5.36 12.52 42.13
C ARG A 573 -4.71 12.08 40.83
N ILE A 574 -5.44 12.24 39.73
CA ILE A 574 -4.95 11.90 38.37
C ILE A 574 -3.97 12.98 37.91
N SER A 575 -2.84 12.55 37.36
CA SER A 575 -1.72 13.40 36.91
C SER A 575 -1.21 13.00 35.53
N ASP A 576 -0.35 13.83 34.94
CA ASP A 576 0.35 13.60 33.67
C ASP A 576 -0.56 13.57 32.43
N PHE A 577 -1.03 14.76 32.04
CA PHE A 577 -1.93 14.95 30.90
C PHE A 577 -1.18 15.16 29.57
N GLY A 578 0.13 14.91 29.52
CA GLY A 578 0.96 15.16 28.34
C GLY A 578 0.54 14.41 27.06
N LEU A 579 -0.27 13.36 27.20
CA LEU A 579 -0.83 12.57 26.09
C LEU A 579 -2.34 12.76 25.89
N ALA A 580 -2.97 13.68 26.64
CA ALA A 580 -4.41 13.86 26.63
C ALA A 580 -4.94 14.33 25.26
N LYS A 581 -6.19 13.98 24.96
CA LYS A 581 -6.92 14.41 23.76
C LYS A 581 -8.14 15.23 24.15
N LEU A 582 -8.29 16.39 23.52
CA LEU A 582 -9.43 17.27 23.67
C LEU A 582 -10.39 17.03 22.50
N LEU A 583 -11.61 16.64 22.82
CA LEU A 583 -12.69 16.34 21.89
C LEU A 583 -13.78 17.40 21.97
N ARG A 584 -14.31 17.81 20.82
CA ARG A 584 -15.53 18.62 20.77
C ARG A 584 -16.72 17.77 21.24
N LEU A 585 -17.74 18.39 21.83
CA LEU A 585 -18.90 17.69 22.41
C LEU A 585 -19.70 16.86 21.39
N ASP A 586 -19.60 17.18 20.10
CA ASP A 586 -20.21 16.46 18.97
C ASP A 586 -19.32 15.35 18.38
N GLN A 587 -18.07 15.23 18.84
CA GLN A 587 -17.08 14.32 18.30
C GLN A 587 -17.03 13.03 19.13
N THR A 588 -17.43 11.92 18.52
CA THR A 588 -17.47 10.60 19.18
C THR A 588 -16.19 9.77 19.02
N GLN A 589 -15.24 10.21 18.18
CA GLN A 589 -14.01 9.46 17.87
C GLN A 589 -12.79 10.36 17.59
N THR A 590 -11.59 9.89 17.92
CA THR A 590 -10.30 10.51 17.54
C THR A 590 -9.63 9.72 16.40
N ASN A 591 -9.07 10.39 15.38
CA ASN A 591 -8.33 9.77 14.26
C ASN A 591 -6.79 9.85 14.41
N THR A 592 -6.31 9.95 15.65
CA THR A 592 -4.88 10.07 15.97
C THR A 592 -4.32 8.73 16.44
N ALA A 593 -3.03 8.51 16.20
CA ALA A 593 -2.34 7.26 16.53
C ALA A 593 -2.55 6.81 17.99
N ALA A 594 -2.47 5.49 18.22
CA ALA A 594 -2.51 4.91 19.56
C ALA A 594 -1.36 5.47 20.42
N ARG A 595 -1.69 5.91 21.65
CA ARG A 595 -0.77 6.49 22.64
C ARG A 595 -1.14 5.94 24.01
N GLY A 596 -0.15 5.75 24.87
CA GLY A 596 -0.33 5.25 26.23
C GLY A 596 0.68 4.17 26.61
N THR A 597 0.70 3.80 27.89
CA THR A 597 1.68 2.86 28.44
C THR A 597 1.31 1.40 28.16
N ARG A 598 2.26 0.62 27.62
CA ARG A 598 2.09 -0.81 27.33
C ARG A 598 1.57 -1.55 28.58
N GLY A 599 0.50 -2.33 28.41
CA GLY A 599 -0.20 -3.03 29.50
C GLY A 599 -1.42 -2.29 30.08
N TYR A 600 -1.57 -1.00 29.79
CA TYR A 600 -2.72 -0.18 30.22
C TYR A 600 -3.53 0.39 29.04
N VAL A 601 -2.99 0.30 27.81
CA VAL A 601 -3.70 0.69 26.58
C VAL A 601 -4.90 -0.23 26.36
N ALA A 602 -6.08 0.34 26.12
CA ALA A 602 -7.30 -0.42 25.92
C ALA A 602 -7.27 -1.22 24.60
N PRO A 603 -7.80 -2.46 24.57
CA PRO A 603 -7.64 -3.40 23.47
C PRO A 603 -8.18 -2.88 22.14
N GLU A 604 -9.23 -2.06 22.15
CA GLU A 604 -9.83 -1.45 20.97
C GLU A 604 -8.93 -0.41 20.29
N TRP A 605 -7.97 0.17 21.00
CA TRP A 605 -6.91 0.97 20.38
C TRP A 605 -5.92 0.12 19.59
N PHE A 606 -5.87 -1.18 19.86
CA PHE A 606 -5.22 -2.16 18.98
C PHE A 606 -6.20 -2.70 17.94
N LYS A 607 -7.52 -2.76 18.22
CA LYS A 607 -8.55 -3.18 17.24
C LYS A 607 -8.92 -2.14 16.20
N LYS A 608 -8.75 -0.84 16.41
CA LYS A 608 -8.81 0.11 15.27
C LYS A 608 -7.67 -0.13 14.26
N TYR A 609 -6.65 -0.88 14.69
CA TYR A 609 -5.58 -1.45 13.88
C TYR A 609 -5.72 -2.97 13.64
N ALA A 610 -6.73 -3.65 14.20
CA ALA A 610 -7.00 -5.09 14.03
C ALA A 610 -8.43 -5.41 13.52
N ASN A 611 -9.29 -4.42 13.28
CA ASN A 611 -10.59 -4.53 12.60
C ASN A 611 -10.46 -4.24 11.10
N HIS A 612 -9.24 -4.02 10.60
CA HIS A 612 -8.90 -4.37 9.22
C HIS A 612 -8.26 -5.76 9.12
N ASP A 613 -8.21 -6.52 10.23
CA ASP A 613 -7.42 -7.74 10.33
C ASP A 613 -8.13 -8.81 11.19
N LYS A 614 -9.29 -9.30 10.67
CA LYS A 614 -9.86 -10.67 10.81
C LYS A 614 -11.38 -10.69 10.58
N SER A 615 -11.80 -11.33 9.51
CA SER A 615 -13.18 -11.69 9.16
C SER A 615 -13.62 -12.99 9.87
N GLY A 616 -14.91 -13.11 10.24
CA GLY A 616 -15.64 -14.40 10.34
C GLY A 616 -16.32 -14.80 11.67
N CYS A 617 -17.64 -15.09 11.57
CA CYS A 617 -18.52 -15.93 12.42
C CYS A 617 -19.11 -15.36 13.74
N LEU A 618 -20.23 -14.62 13.67
CA LEU A 618 -21.63 -15.10 13.73
C LEU A 618 -22.57 -13.94 13.38
#